data_AF-A0A497N0M0-F1
#
_entry.id   AF-A0A497N0M0-F1
#
_cell.length_a   1.000
_cell.length_b   1.000
_cell.length_c   1.000
_cell.angle_alpha   90.00
_cell.angle_beta   90.00
_cell.angle_gamma   90.00
#
_symmetry.space_group_name_H-M   'P 1'
#
loop_
_entity.id
_entity.type
_entity.pdbx_description
1 polymer ?
#
loop_
_entity_poly.entity_id
_entity_poly.type
_entity_poly.pdbx_seq_one_letter_code
_entity_poly.pdbx_strand_id
1 'polypeptide(L)'
;MSLLRLKKIGTVILTNRHYTLAFWLLLALSIRLTALLLIPVDWNWDSFHHWQIAYFTLKIGLRQGRMWDLGGMEYFWGVFPHLVEAALLWLLRTTSILPYRVLNMVLGSLTVWLVYLTGRDQFYWRVGLHAALLSALCPVLVIFDILALQDTLALFLAVAAFYLHRRHPILSGILFGLASQSRIELWPISLLFILGVLLYGRDVGRFTRLLLGWLIVLVPFMWFFQTRTGNPVYPLYWSFYDALGGWRGSDRPPLSVLAARFFADWSRRVLRSPAALGLASPVLLSVASLLYMFWRPPRRYALYSLFLISFLFCGFYTLQYLRDLFLFLIVLRILMLPAVLGTLILAHIASKPRLRAYRLREASLILFLLLLASAIPAYQRYQCYTIYAFQAADDAMRYYHGGRIVCDLPTVIYRIADRWGVPVTDLLSNHYNPFYYGNRTAEALVDWFRAKNITLWIYTGWQYTPEILRLLEEERPSLLILRESVYDIWIFEVNTTALWVS
;
A
#
# COMPACT_ATOMS: atom_id res chain seq x y z
N MET A 1 11.38 14.58 41.12
CA MET A 1 11.82 15.64 40.17
C MET A 1 10.69 16.66 40.02
N SER A 2 10.91 17.97 40.24
CA SER A 2 9.80 18.95 40.29
C SER A 2 9.16 19.17 38.90
N LEU A 3 7.84 19.39 38.87
CA LEU A 3 7.05 19.69 37.65
C LEU A 3 7.60 20.88 36.84
N LEU A 4 8.20 21.86 37.54
CA LEU A 4 8.89 23.00 36.93
C LEU A 4 10.16 22.59 36.17
N ARG A 5 10.94 21.64 36.71
CA ARG A 5 12.13 21.11 36.04
C ARG A 5 11.74 20.32 34.79
N LEU A 6 10.67 19.52 34.85
CA LEU A 6 10.10 18.81 33.70
C LEU A 6 9.61 19.76 32.61
N LYS A 7 8.91 20.85 32.97
CA LYS A 7 8.50 21.88 32.00
C LYS A 7 9.70 22.55 31.33
N LYS A 8 10.74 22.88 32.08
CA LYS A 8 11.95 23.52 31.56
C LYS A 8 12.70 22.59 30.60
N ILE A 9 12.88 21.32 30.97
CA ILE A 9 13.50 20.29 30.11
C ILE A 9 12.67 20.07 28.83
N GLY A 10 11.35 19.91 28.95
CA GLY A 10 10.47 19.72 27.79
C GLY A 10 10.51 20.91 26.83
N THR A 11 10.62 22.14 27.34
CA THR A 11 10.75 23.32 26.50
C THR A 11 12.09 23.31 25.74
N VAL A 12 13.19 22.94 26.39
CA VAL A 12 14.52 22.84 25.74
C VAL A 12 14.55 21.77 24.65
N ILE A 13 13.94 20.60 24.90
CA ILE A 13 13.87 19.50 23.93
C ILE A 13 13.06 19.93 22.71
N LEU A 14 11.91 20.59 22.92
CA LEU A 14 10.97 20.96 21.86
C LEU A 14 11.37 22.23 21.09
N THR A 15 12.36 23.00 21.55
CA THR A 15 12.87 24.17 20.82
C THR A 15 14.12 23.87 20.01
N ASN A 16 14.95 22.92 20.44
CA ASN A 16 16.13 22.49 19.69
C ASN A 16 15.73 21.48 18.59
N ARG A 17 16.06 21.78 17.34
CA ARG A 17 15.72 20.93 16.17
C ARG A 17 16.19 19.48 16.31
N HIS A 18 17.38 19.26 16.88
CA HIS A 18 18.00 17.94 16.98
C HIS A 18 17.38 17.13 18.11
N TYR A 19 17.15 17.75 19.26
CA TYR A 19 16.46 17.09 20.38
C TYR A 19 15.00 16.81 20.07
N THR A 20 14.33 17.70 19.35
CA THR A 20 12.97 17.48 18.87
C THR A 20 12.91 16.30 17.91
N LEU A 21 13.83 16.21 16.94
CA LEU A 21 13.92 15.08 16.03
C LEU A 21 14.16 13.78 16.80
N ALA A 22 15.18 13.72 17.66
CA ALA A 22 15.51 12.54 18.44
C ALA A 22 14.34 12.10 19.33
N PHE A 23 13.67 13.04 20.01
CA PHE A 23 12.51 12.76 20.85
C PHE A 23 11.38 12.10 20.07
N TRP A 24 10.97 12.68 18.94
CA TRP A 24 9.87 12.13 18.14
C TRP A 24 10.24 10.82 17.48
N LEU A 25 11.46 10.73 16.96
CA LEU A 25 11.97 9.51 16.34
C LEU A 25 11.96 8.36 17.36
N LEU A 26 12.54 8.55 18.54
CA LEU A 26 12.60 7.51 19.57
C LEU A 26 11.21 7.12 20.08
N LEU A 27 10.34 8.10 20.37
CA LEU A 27 8.98 7.81 20.83
C LEU A 27 8.18 7.02 19.80
N ALA A 28 8.13 7.52 18.56
CA ALA A 28 7.36 6.92 17.48
C ALA A 28 7.92 5.54 17.06
N LEU A 29 9.25 5.38 17.08
CA LEU A 29 9.91 4.12 16.78
C LEU A 29 9.68 3.08 17.89
N SER A 30 9.68 3.49 19.16
CA SER A 30 9.41 2.58 20.29
C SER A 30 7.99 2.00 20.22
N ILE A 31 7.01 2.83 19.84
CA ILE A 31 5.62 2.39 19.65
C ILE A 31 5.53 1.39 18.49
N ARG A 32 6.17 1.69 17.34
CA ARG A 32 6.20 0.79 16.18
C ARG A 32 6.95 -0.50 16.46
N LEU A 33 8.06 -0.44 17.19
CA LEU A 33 8.81 -1.62 17.61
C LEU A 33 7.96 -2.50 18.53
N THR A 34 7.22 -1.90 19.46
CA THR A 34 6.27 -2.64 20.31
C THR A 34 5.20 -3.32 19.46
N ALA A 35 4.62 -2.61 18.47
CA ALA A 35 3.66 -3.21 17.55
C ALA A 35 4.27 -4.34 16.70
N LEU A 36 5.50 -4.18 16.21
CA LEU A 36 6.24 -5.21 15.47
C LEU A 36 6.49 -6.44 16.34
N LEU A 37 6.85 -6.28 17.61
CA LEU A 37 7.05 -7.40 18.53
C LEU A 37 5.74 -8.16 18.81
N LEU A 38 4.61 -7.47 18.79
CA LEU A 38 3.28 -8.06 18.96
C LEU A 38 2.74 -8.66 17.65
N ILE A 39 3.16 -8.15 16.49
CA ILE A 39 2.78 -8.59 15.14
C ILE A 39 4.07 -8.90 14.35
N PRO A 40 4.80 -9.95 14.73
CA PRO A 40 6.12 -10.25 14.16
C PRO A 40 6.04 -10.69 12.69
N VAL A 41 4.94 -11.29 12.27
CA VAL A 41 4.73 -11.77 10.90
C VAL A 41 3.93 -10.73 10.12
N ASP A 42 4.41 -10.39 8.92
CA ASP A 42 3.65 -9.54 8.00
C ASP A 42 2.39 -10.30 7.56
N TRP A 43 1.22 -9.81 7.97
CA TRP A 43 -0.05 -10.49 7.75
C TRP A 43 -0.67 -10.15 6.40
N ASN A 44 -0.14 -9.15 5.69
CA ASN A 44 -0.73 -8.68 4.45
C ASN A 44 -0.04 -9.35 3.25
N TRP A 45 -0.80 -10.13 2.49
CA TRP A 45 -0.29 -10.83 1.32
C TRP A 45 0.28 -9.89 0.26
N ASP A 46 -0.24 -8.65 0.16
CA ASP A 46 0.27 -7.63 -0.76
C ASP A 46 1.74 -7.29 -0.47
N SER A 47 2.18 -7.32 0.79
CA SER A 47 3.58 -7.09 1.16
C SER A 47 4.50 -8.09 0.44
N PHE A 48 4.09 -9.36 0.37
CA PHE A 48 4.85 -10.39 -0.32
C PHE A 48 4.77 -10.28 -1.84
N HIS A 49 3.67 -9.74 -2.39
CA HIS A 49 3.60 -9.45 -3.83
C HIS A 49 4.52 -8.28 -4.21
N HIS A 50 4.55 -7.22 -3.40
CA HIS A 50 5.52 -6.13 -3.58
C HIS A 50 6.97 -6.63 -3.49
N TRP A 51 7.26 -7.46 -2.48
CA TRP A 51 8.55 -8.13 -2.35
C TRP A 51 8.88 -8.98 -3.59
N GLN A 52 7.93 -9.76 -4.10
CA GLN A 52 8.13 -10.61 -5.29
C GLN A 52 8.51 -9.76 -6.49
N ILE A 53 7.80 -8.66 -6.74
CA ILE A 53 8.13 -7.74 -7.82
C ILE A 53 9.54 -7.18 -7.63
N ALA A 54 9.90 -6.73 -6.43
CA ALA A 54 11.23 -6.20 -6.13
C ALA A 54 12.34 -7.24 -6.33
N TYR A 55 12.15 -8.45 -5.81
CA TYR A 55 13.11 -9.54 -5.84
C TYR A 55 13.35 -10.05 -7.27
N PHE A 56 12.28 -10.31 -8.02
CA PHE A 56 12.39 -10.76 -9.41
C PHE A 56 12.90 -9.65 -10.33
N THR A 57 12.51 -8.40 -10.09
CA THR A 57 13.09 -7.25 -10.81
C THR A 57 14.60 -7.20 -10.58
N LEU A 58 15.07 -7.32 -9.33
CA LEU A 58 16.49 -7.30 -9.03
C LEU A 58 17.26 -8.44 -9.71
N LYS A 59 16.72 -9.67 -9.65
CA LYS A 59 17.44 -10.87 -10.11
C LYS A 59 17.35 -11.09 -11.62
N ILE A 60 16.25 -10.66 -12.25
CA ILE A 60 15.93 -10.94 -13.65
C ILE A 60 15.64 -9.63 -14.39
N GLY A 61 14.67 -8.86 -13.91
CA GLY A 61 14.07 -7.74 -14.63
C GLY A 61 15.06 -6.64 -15.05
N LEU A 62 15.96 -6.20 -14.15
CA LEU A 62 16.91 -5.12 -14.43
C LEU A 62 17.83 -5.44 -15.61
N ARG A 63 18.25 -6.71 -15.77
CA ARG A 63 19.07 -7.15 -16.91
C ARG A 63 18.32 -7.07 -18.25
N GLN A 64 16.99 -7.09 -18.19
CA GLN A 64 16.09 -6.98 -19.33
C GLN A 64 15.50 -5.55 -19.46
N GLY A 65 15.91 -4.62 -18.60
CA GLY A 65 15.42 -3.24 -18.57
C GLY A 65 13.94 -3.10 -18.19
N ARG A 66 13.36 -4.06 -17.45
CA ARG A 66 11.93 -4.07 -17.08
C ARG A 66 11.73 -4.44 -15.61
N MET A 67 10.55 -4.13 -15.08
CA MET A 67 10.07 -4.77 -13.86
C MET A 67 9.66 -6.22 -14.17
N TRP A 68 9.68 -7.07 -13.16
CA TRP A 68 9.34 -8.49 -13.31
C TRP A 68 8.50 -8.96 -12.13
N ASP A 69 7.48 -9.76 -12.44
CA ASP A 69 6.58 -10.40 -11.48
C ASP A 69 6.22 -11.79 -12.00
N LEU A 70 5.80 -12.69 -11.12
CA LEU A 70 5.25 -13.99 -11.53
C LEU A 70 3.76 -13.92 -11.86
N GLY A 71 3.03 -12.90 -11.40
CA GLY A 71 1.60 -12.72 -11.66
C GLY A 71 1.26 -11.79 -12.83
N GLY A 72 2.25 -11.22 -13.51
CA GLY A 72 2.05 -10.24 -14.58
C GLY A 72 1.51 -8.88 -14.07
N MET A 73 1.70 -8.56 -12.79
CA MET A 73 1.21 -7.34 -12.15
C MET A 73 2.30 -6.31 -11.85
N GLU A 74 3.49 -6.44 -12.44
CA GLU A 74 4.67 -5.62 -12.14
C GLU A 74 4.49 -4.10 -12.39
N TYR A 75 3.49 -3.71 -13.17
CA TYR A 75 3.15 -2.30 -13.47
C TYR A 75 1.77 -1.89 -12.97
N PHE A 76 1.09 -2.75 -12.21
CA PHE A 76 -0.24 -2.43 -11.67
C PHE A 76 -0.17 -1.31 -10.62
N TRP A 77 0.93 -1.27 -9.85
CA TRP A 77 1.20 -0.25 -8.83
C TRP A 77 2.27 0.74 -9.28
N GLY A 78 2.53 1.73 -8.42
CA GLY A 78 3.68 2.62 -8.59
C GLY A 78 5.00 1.85 -8.44
N VAL A 79 6.00 2.20 -9.26
CA VAL A 79 7.25 1.43 -9.39
C VAL A 79 8.29 1.78 -8.33
N PHE A 80 8.20 2.97 -7.73
CA PHE A 80 9.24 3.48 -6.84
C PHE A 80 9.49 2.62 -5.58
N PRO A 81 8.46 2.14 -4.85
CA PRO A 81 8.62 1.26 -3.70
C PRO A 81 9.40 -0.01 -4.02
N HIS A 82 9.08 -0.66 -5.16
CA HIS A 82 9.74 -1.89 -5.57
C HIS A 82 11.21 -1.67 -5.92
N LEU A 83 11.55 -0.52 -6.51
CA LEU A 83 12.94 -0.15 -6.77
C LEU A 83 13.71 0.12 -5.47
N VAL A 84 13.08 0.77 -4.48
CA VAL A 84 13.66 0.98 -3.16
C VAL A 84 13.89 -0.37 -2.46
N GLU A 85 12.90 -1.26 -2.48
CA GLU A 85 13.03 -2.60 -1.90
C GLU A 85 14.10 -3.43 -2.62
N ALA A 86 14.13 -3.43 -3.95
CA ALA A 86 15.18 -4.09 -4.74
C ALA A 86 16.58 -3.56 -4.38
N ALA A 87 16.73 -2.25 -4.18
CA ALA A 87 17.98 -1.64 -3.75
C ALA A 87 18.39 -2.09 -2.34
N LEU A 88 17.45 -2.23 -1.40
CA LEU A 88 17.72 -2.75 -0.06
C LEU A 88 18.14 -4.22 -0.10
N LEU A 89 17.43 -5.06 -0.86
CA LEU A 89 17.77 -6.48 -1.03
C LEU A 89 19.18 -6.64 -1.63
N TRP A 90 19.53 -5.80 -2.60
CA TRP A 90 20.87 -5.77 -3.18
C TRP A 90 21.95 -5.33 -2.18
N LEU A 91 21.74 -4.19 -1.52
CA LEU A 91 22.71 -3.60 -0.59
C LEU A 91 23.01 -4.51 0.59
N LEU A 92 21.98 -5.14 1.14
CA LEU A 92 22.07 -6.01 2.30
C LEU A 92 22.30 -7.49 1.94
N ARG A 93 22.35 -7.82 0.65
CA ARG A 93 22.52 -9.18 0.12
C ARG A 93 21.58 -10.19 0.78
N THR A 94 20.32 -9.82 0.89
CA THR A 94 19.30 -10.61 1.56
C THR A 94 18.09 -10.83 0.67
N THR A 95 17.32 -11.87 0.98
CA THR A 95 15.99 -12.16 0.44
C THR A 95 14.89 -11.72 1.40
N SER A 96 15.25 -11.34 2.63
CA SER A 96 14.26 -11.08 3.67
C SER A 96 13.47 -9.82 3.38
N ILE A 97 12.17 -9.84 3.70
CA ILE A 97 11.29 -8.67 3.64
C ILE A 97 11.53 -7.69 4.81
N LEU A 98 12.24 -8.13 5.86
CA LEU A 98 12.47 -7.37 7.08
C LEU A 98 13.13 -5.98 6.87
N PRO A 99 14.15 -5.80 6.00
CA PRO A 99 14.77 -4.50 5.80
C PRO A 99 13.79 -3.42 5.33
N TYR A 100 12.84 -3.77 4.47
CA TYR A 100 11.84 -2.82 3.99
C TYR A 100 10.83 -2.48 5.09
N ARG A 101 10.47 -3.45 5.94
CA ARG A 101 9.67 -3.18 7.16
C ARG A 101 10.38 -2.23 8.13
N VAL A 102 11.68 -2.41 8.34
CA VAL A 102 12.51 -1.51 9.17
C VAL A 102 12.57 -0.11 8.55
N LEU A 103 12.75 0.00 7.23
CA LEU A 103 12.68 1.28 6.53
C LEU A 103 11.34 1.97 6.77
N ASN A 104 10.22 1.25 6.60
CA ASN A 104 8.89 1.80 6.85
C ASN A 104 8.73 2.28 8.29
N MET A 105 9.20 1.54 9.29
CA MET A 105 9.14 2.00 10.69
C MET A 105 9.90 3.30 10.91
N VAL A 106 11.06 3.46 10.30
CA VAL A 106 11.86 4.68 10.36
C VAL A 106 11.15 5.83 9.66
N LEU A 107 10.66 5.62 8.43
CA LEU A 107 9.94 6.64 7.66
C LEU A 107 8.62 7.06 8.31
N GLY A 108 7.88 6.12 8.89
CA GLY A 108 6.69 6.40 9.68
C GLY A 108 7.00 7.25 10.92
N SER A 109 8.11 6.97 11.60
CA SER A 109 8.58 7.75 12.73
C SER A 109 9.04 9.16 12.33
N LEU A 110 9.72 9.30 11.19
CA LEU A 110 10.07 10.60 10.61
C LEU A 110 8.82 11.38 10.17
N THR A 111 7.78 10.68 9.71
CA THR A 111 6.48 11.30 9.37
C THR A 111 5.85 11.95 10.59
N VAL A 112 5.90 11.31 11.77
CA VAL A 112 5.43 11.92 13.04
C VAL A 112 6.19 13.22 13.37
N TRP A 113 7.51 13.23 13.17
CA TRP A 113 8.31 14.44 13.34
C TRP A 113 7.94 15.54 12.33
N LEU A 114 7.69 15.19 11.06
CA LEU A 114 7.22 16.15 10.06
C LEU A 114 5.83 16.71 10.40
N VAL A 115 4.94 15.90 10.99
CA VAL A 115 3.65 16.36 11.51
C VAL A 115 3.85 17.38 12.63
N TYR A 116 4.77 17.13 13.57
CA TYR A 116 5.12 18.10 14.60
C TYR A 116 5.57 19.43 13.99
N LEU A 117 6.51 19.39 13.03
CA LEU A 117 7.03 20.60 12.37
C LEU A 117 5.93 21.34 11.61
N THR A 118 5.10 20.61 10.89
CA THR A 118 3.97 21.19 10.13
C THR A 118 2.98 21.87 11.07
N GLY A 119 2.59 21.21 12.16
CA GLY A 119 1.66 21.78 13.13
C GLY A 119 2.24 22.99 13.88
N ARG A 120 3.53 22.95 14.20
CA ARG A 120 4.26 24.07 14.82
C ARG A 120 4.30 25.28 13.87
N ASP A 121 4.71 25.07 12.63
CA ASP A 121 4.98 26.14 11.67
C ASP A 121 3.68 26.73 11.06
N GLN A 122 2.60 25.92 10.93
CA GLN A 122 1.29 26.40 10.42
C GLN A 122 0.39 27.01 11.50
N PHE A 123 0.55 26.56 12.75
CA PHE A 123 -0.25 27.00 13.88
C PHE A 123 0.66 27.53 14.98
N TYR A 124 1.05 26.65 15.90
CA TYR A 124 1.95 26.94 17.01
C TYR A 124 2.36 25.62 17.67
N TRP A 125 3.41 25.65 18.51
CA TRP A 125 4.08 24.44 19.00
C TRP A 125 3.17 23.43 19.73
N ARG A 126 2.11 23.88 20.43
CA ARG A 126 1.20 22.95 21.14
C ARG A 126 0.33 22.14 20.17
N VAL A 127 -0.06 22.73 19.04
CA VAL A 127 -0.80 22.01 17.99
C VAL A 127 0.12 20.99 17.34
N GLY A 128 1.38 21.36 17.05
CA GLY A 128 2.39 20.42 16.58
C GLY A 128 2.61 19.25 17.53
N LEU A 129 2.79 19.55 18.83
CA LEU A 129 2.94 18.52 19.87
C LEU A 129 1.74 17.56 19.90
N HIS A 130 0.53 18.10 19.91
CA HIS A 130 -0.68 17.29 20.00
C HIS A 130 -0.92 16.44 18.74
N ALA A 131 -0.74 17.03 17.55
CA ALA A 131 -0.90 16.32 16.29
C ALA A 131 0.11 15.18 16.14
N ALA A 132 1.36 15.40 16.57
CA ALA A 132 2.39 14.37 16.54
C ALA A 132 2.13 13.24 17.55
N LEU A 133 1.61 13.53 18.76
CA LEU A 133 1.16 12.48 19.68
C LEU A 133 0.01 11.66 19.09
N LEU A 134 -1.00 12.32 18.51
CA LEU A 134 -2.11 11.63 17.85
C LEU A 134 -1.61 10.78 16.66
N SER A 135 -0.69 11.31 15.85
CA SER A 135 -0.10 10.54 14.73
C SER A 135 0.74 9.36 15.23
N ALA A 136 1.50 9.53 16.31
CA ALA A 136 2.30 8.46 16.89
C ALA A 136 1.45 7.31 17.45
N LEU A 137 0.23 7.62 17.91
CA LEU A 137 -0.72 6.66 18.46
C LEU A 137 -1.80 6.22 17.47
N CYS A 138 -1.78 6.74 16.23
CA CYS A 138 -2.81 6.42 15.25
C CYS A 138 -2.69 4.95 14.83
N PRO A 139 -3.71 4.10 15.07
CA PRO A 139 -3.60 2.67 14.81
C PRO A 139 -3.30 2.36 13.35
N VAL A 140 -3.94 3.08 12.43
CA VAL A 140 -3.71 2.94 10.99
C VAL A 140 -2.23 3.20 10.66
N LEU A 141 -1.64 4.27 11.20
CA LEU A 141 -0.23 4.56 10.93
C LEU A 141 0.68 3.50 11.56
N VAL A 142 0.49 3.18 12.84
CA VAL A 142 1.34 2.23 13.55
C VAL A 142 1.31 0.83 12.91
N ILE A 143 0.12 0.33 12.56
CA ILE A 143 -0.04 -1.01 12.00
C ILE A 143 0.53 -1.09 10.58
N PHE A 144 0.29 -0.10 9.72
CA PHE A 144 0.78 -0.17 8.34
C PHE A 144 2.28 0.18 8.24
N ASP A 145 2.83 0.97 9.16
CA ASP A 145 4.27 1.30 9.19
C ASP A 145 5.18 0.12 9.58
N ILE A 146 4.62 -0.96 10.14
CA ILE A 146 5.39 -2.18 10.47
C ILE A 146 5.31 -3.26 9.37
N LEU A 147 4.54 -3.02 8.31
CA LEU A 147 4.39 -3.93 7.16
C LEU A 147 5.28 -3.47 6.02
N ALA A 148 5.62 -4.38 5.11
CA ALA A 148 6.38 -4.07 3.90
C ALA A 148 5.47 -3.60 2.75
N LEU A 149 4.65 -2.59 3.04
CA LEU A 149 3.76 -1.97 2.05
C LEU A 149 4.33 -0.65 1.53
N GLN A 150 3.88 -0.28 0.33
CA GLN A 150 4.26 0.99 -0.31
C GLN A 150 3.69 2.26 0.37
N ASP A 151 2.68 2.11 1.22
CA ASP A 151 1.92 3.23 1.82
C ASP A 151 2.78 4.17 2.66
N THR A 152 3.65 3.62 3.51
CA THR A 152 4.44 4.43 4.46
C THR A 152 5.47 5.30 3.74
N LEU A 153 6.14 4.76 2.72
CA LEU A 153 7.01 5.54 1.85
C LEU A 153 6.24 6.64 1.13
N ALA A 154 5.09 6.30 0.54
CA ALA A 154 4.23 7.27 -0.16
C ALA A 154 3.77 8.40 0.78
N LEU A 155 3.35 8.06 1.99
CA LEU A 155 2.91 8.99 3.02
C LEU A 155 4.05 9.92 3.45
N PHE A 156 5.21 9.36 3.76
CA PHE A 156 6.39 10.14 4.15
C PHE A 156 6.73 11.17 3.08
N LEU A 157 6.79 10.76 1.81
CA LEU A 157 7.07 11.64 0.68
C LEU A 157 6.00 12.73 0.52
N ALA A 158 4.71 12.38 0.63
CA ALA A 158 3.62 13.35 0.52
C ALA A 158 3.62 14.38 1.66
N VAL A 159 3.88 13.96 2.90
CA VAL A 159 3.96 14.85 4.06
C VAL A 159 5.22 15.73 4.00
N ALA A 160 6.35 15.18 3.57
CA ALA A 160 7.58 15.94 3.33
C ALA A 160 7.39 16.97 2.21
N ALA A 161 6.74 16.60 1.10
CA ALA A 161 6.35 17.51 0.03
C ALA A 161 5.48 18.64 0.58
N PHE A 162 4.42 18.31 1.34
CA PHE A 162 3.56 19.30 1.95
C PHE A 162 4.32 20.19 2.97
N TYR A 163 5.31 19.70 3.69
CA TYR A 163 6.11 20.56 4.57
C TYR A 163 6.95 21.57 3.75
N LEU A 164 7.52 21.13 2.63
CA LEU A 164 8.46 21.91 1.82
C LEU A 164 7.82 22.83 0.78
N HIS A 165 6.54 22.68 0.45
CA HIS A 165 5.87 23.38 -0.67
C HIS A 165 6.04 24.91 -0.72
N ARG A 166 6.25 25.56 0.44
CA ARG A 166 6.48 27.02 0.51
C ARG A 166 7.94 27.41 0.36
N ARG A 167 8.87 26.63 0.94
CA ARG A 167 10.30 26.96 1.01
C ARG A 167 11.09 26.42 -0.19
N HIS A 168 10.77 25.20 -0.63
CA HIS A 168 11.44 24.53 -1.73
C HIS A 168 10.39 23.94 -2.69
N PRO A 169 9.70 24.76 -3.50
CA PRO A 169 8.57 24.30 -4.31
C PRO A 169 8.95 23.24 -5.35
N ILE A 170 10.13 23.33 -5.98
CA ILE A 170 10.60 22.31 -6.95
C ILE A 170 10.81 20.96 -6.26
N LEU A 171 11.54 20.95 -5.14
CA LEU A 171 11.78 19.73 -4.36
C LEU A 171 10.45 19.14 -3.85
N SER A 172 9.51 19.98 -3.42
CA SER A 172 8.16 19.53 -3.06
C SER A 172 7.43 18.88 -4.24
N GLY A 173 7.56 19.44 -5.45
CA GLY A 173 7.02 18.83 -6.66
C GLY A 173 7.61 17.44 -6.92
N ILE A 174 8.94 17.31 -6.83
CA ILE A 174 9.65 16.03 -7.00
C ILE A 174 9.15 15.01 -5.98
N LEU A 175 9.07 15.38 -4.70
CA LEU A 175 8.59 14.50 -3.64
C LEU A 175 7.13 14.08 -3.85
N PHE A 176 6.26 14.99 -4.31
CA PHE A 176 4.89 14.62 -4.71
C PHE A 176 4.90 13.65 -5.90
N GLY A 177 5.77 13.86 -6.88
CA GLY A 177 5.91 12.95 -8.02
C GLY A 177 6.39 11.56 -7.61
N LEU A 178 7.33 11.46 -6.67
CA LEU A 178 7.76 10.17 -6.11
C LEU A 178 6.67 9.52 -5.25
N ALA A 179 5.91 10.32 -4.49
CA ALA A 179 4.75 9.83 -3.75
C ALA A 179 3.69 9.26 -4.70
N SER A 180 3.43 9.94 -5.82
CA SER A 180 2.60 9.48 -6.94
C SER A 180 3.11 8.14 -7.51
N GLN A 181 4.42 7.95 -7.63
CA GLN A 181 5.01 6.67 -8.04
C GLN A 181 5.12 5.62 -6.94
N SER A 182 4.63 5.94 -5.74
CA SER A 182 4.54 5.00 -4.62
C SER A 182 3.11 4.55 -4.35
N ARG A 183 2.15 5.48 -4.47
CA ARG A 183 0.72 5.21 -4.40
C ARG A 183 0.02 5.98 -5.51
N ILE A 184 -0.68 5.25 -6.36
CA ILE A 184 -1.24 5.77 -7.61
C ILE A 184 -2.37 6.77 -7.37
N GLU A 185 -3.10 6.65 -6.25
CA GLU A 185 -4.12 7.61 -5.81
C GLU A 185 -3.51 8.98 -5.54
N LEU A 186 -2.20 9.04 -5.21
CA LEU A 186 -1.48 10.29 -5.03
C LEU A 186 -1.18 11.02 -6.34
N TRP A 187 -1.36 10.40 -7.52
CA TRP A 187 -1.30 11.11 -8.80
C TRP A 187 -2.34 12.24 -8.87
N PRO A 188 -3.66 11.94 -8.85
CA PRO A 188 -4.65 13.00 -8.90
C PRO A 188 -4.62 13.88 -7.65
N ILE A 189 -4.33 13.34 -6.46
CA ILE A 189 -4.28 14.13 -5.22
C ILE A 189 -3.18 15.20 -5.30
N SER A 190 -1.96 14.83 -5.73
CA SER A 190 -0.86 15.79 -5.85
C SER A 190 -1.11 16.82 -6.93
N LEU A 191 -1.58 16.40 -8.11
CA LEU A 191 -1.90 17.32 -9.21
C LEU A 191 -2.97 18.35 -8.81
N LEU A 192 -4.06 17.89 -8.17
CA LEU A 192 -5.13 18.78 -7.71
C LEU A 192 -4.67 19.69 -6.55
N PHE A 193 -3.77 19.22 -5.68
CA PHE A 193 -3.15 20.09 -4.68
C PHE A 193 -2.32 21.20 -5.33
N ILE A 194 -1.50 20.86 -6.33
CA ILE A 194 -0.68 21.82 -7.09
C ILE A 194 -1.60 22.84 -7.79
N LEU A 195 -2.66 22.38 -8.46
CA LEU A 195 -3.69 23.25 -9.03
C LEU A 195 -4.37 24.11 -7.96
N GLY A 196 -4.61 23.58 -6.76
CA GLY A 196 -5.15 24.31 -5.63
C GLY A 196 -4.28 25.49 -5.18
N VAL A 197 -2.95 25.40 -5.33
CA VAL A 197 -2.03 26.54 -5.07
C VAL A 197 -2.30 27.69 -6.04
N LEU A 198 -2.59 27.39 -7.30
CA LEU A 198 -2.98 28.38 -8.30
C LEU A 198 -4.40 28.91 -8.02
N LEU A 199 -5.37 28.03 -7.84
CA LEU A 199 -6.79 28.38 -7.74
C LEU A 199 -7.12 29.17 -6.47
N TYR A 200 -6.66 28.68 -5.31
CA TYR A 200 -6.98 29.28 -4.01
C TYR A 200 -5.91 30.26 -3.56
N GLY A 201 -4.64 29.98 -3.87
CA GLY A 201 -3.50 30.79 -3.47
C GLY A 201 -3.16 31.92 -4.42
N ARG A 202 -3.57 31.82 -5.70
CA ARG A 202 -3.22 32.75 -6.79
C ARG A 202 -1.70 32.95 -6.96
N ASP A 203 -0.91 31.94 -6.56
CA ASP A 203 0.55 31.99 -6.62
C ASP A 203 1.06 31.19 -7.82
N VAL A 204 1.14 31.88 -8.96
CA VAL A 204 1.62 31.30 -10.23
C VAL A 204 3.06 30.81 -10.12
N GLY A 205 3.94 31.58 -9.47
CA GLY A 205 5.37 31.23 -9.37
C GLY A 205 5.62 29.98 -8.51
N ARG A 206 4.84 29.76 -7.45
CA ARG A 206 4.89 28.52 -6.68
C ARG A 206 4.25 27.36 -7.42
N PHE A 207 3.12 27.60 -8.08
CA PHE A 207 2.45 26.62 -8.92
C PHE A 207 3.38 26.07 -10.01
N THR A 208 4.02 26.93 -10.80
CA THR A 208 4.90 26.51 -11.90
C THR A 208 6.09 25.70 -11.40
N ARG A 209 6.71 26.10 -10.29
CA ARG A 209 7.83 25.38 -9.68
C ARG A 209 7.42 24.01 -9.12
N LEU A 210 6.25 23.93 -8.47
CA LEU A 210 5.69 22.65 -8.00
C LEU A 210 5.38 21.72 -9.18
N LEU A 211 4.71 22.24 -10.21
CA LEU A 211 4.36 21.49 -11.41
C LEU A 211 5.61 20.99 -12.14
N LEU A 212 6.64 21.84 -12.29
CA LEU A 212 7.91 21.46 -12.89
C LEU A 212 8.57 20.31 -12.12
N GLY A 213 8.65 20.42 -10.79
CA GLY A 213 9.21 19.35 -9.94
C GLY A 213 8.43 18.04 -10.08
N TRP A 214 7.09 18.11 -10.15
CA TRP A 214 6.24 16.94 -10.33
C TRP A 214 6.44 16.29 -11.71
N LEU A 215 6.48 17.10 -12.77
CA LEU A 215 6.72 16.62 -14.15
C LEU A 215 8.09 15.98 -14.33
N ILE A 216 9.14 16.47 -13.65
CA ILE A 216 10.49 15.87 -13.68
C ILE A 216 10.45 14.39 -13.30
N VAL A 217 9.55 13.99 -12.40
CA VAL A 217 9.40 12.59 -12.00
C VAL A 217 8.40 11.89 -12.91
N LEU A 218 7.23 12.49 -13.12
CA LEU A 218 6.14 11.80 -13.81
C LEU A 218 6.43 11.53 -15.28
N VAL A 219 7.03 12.46 -16.00
CA VAL A 219 7.26 12.32 -17.46
C VAL A 219 8.18 11.12 -17.77
N PRO A 220 9.33 10.92 -17.11
CA PRO A 220 10.15 9.71 -17.31
C PRO A 220 9.38 8.41 -17.04
N PHE A 221 8.59 8.35 -15.96
CA PHE A 221 7.80 7.14 -15.66
C PHE A 221 6.67 6.93 -16.68
N MET A 222 5.99 7.98 -17.12
CA MET A 222 4.96 7.90 -18.16
C MET A 222 5.55 7.42 -19.48
N TRP A 223 6.72 7.91 -19.85
CA TRP A 223 7.45 7.42 -21.02
C TRP A 223 7.85 5.94 -20.86
N PHE A 224 8.37 5.57 -19.69
CA PHE A 224 8.68 4.17 -19.40
C PHE A 224 7.44 3.27 -19.53
N PHE A 225 6.30 3.65 -18.94
CA PHE A 225 5.05 2.89 -19.10
C PHE A 225 4.61 2.81 -20.56
N GLN A 226 4.69 3.91 -21.32
CA GLN A 226 4.39 3.89 -22.76
C GLN A 226 5.22 2.84 -23.51
N THR A 227 6.51 2.76 -23.24
CA THR A 227 7.41 1.80 -23.92
C THR A 227 7.18 0.35 -23.51
N ARG A 228 6.64 0.09 -22.31
CA ARG A 228 6.47 -1.26 -21.76
C ARG A 228 5.07 -1.83 -21.91
N THR A 229 4.05 -0.97 -21.85
CA THR A 229 2.64 -1.39 -21.83
C THR A 229 1.81 -0.75 -22.94
N GLY A 230 2.38 0.19 -23.70
CA GLY A 230 1.64 0.96 -24.71
C GLY A 230 0.73 2.05 -24.12
N ASN A 231 0.72 2.25 -22.79
CA ASN A 231 -0.13 3.21 -22.09
C ASN A 231 0.71 4.04 -21.09
N PRO A 232 0.78 5.37 -21.23
CA PRO A 232 1.64 6.20 -20.37
C PRO A 232 1.08 6.38 -18.96
N VAL A 233 -0.21 6.08 -18.77
CA VAL A 233 -0.93 6.16 -17.49
C VAL A 233 -1.39 4.78 -17.03
N TYR A 234 -0.69 3.72 -17.43
CA TYR A 234 -1.08 2.33 -17.17
C TYR A 234 -1.47 2.04 -15.72
N PRO A 235 -0.67 2.39 -14.69
CA PRO A 235 -1.06 2.11 -13.30
C PRO A 235 -2.33 2.87 -12.91
N LEU A 236 -2.47 4.11 -13.38
CA LEU A 236 -3.64 4.95 -13.08
C LEU A 236 -4.91 4.38 -13.70
N TYR A 237 -4.82 3.90 -14.95
CA TYR A 237 -5.93 3.26 -15.66
C TYR A 237 -6.45 2.05 -14.88
N TRP A 238 -5.55 1.12 -14.51
CA TRP A 238 -5.94 -0.10 -13.81
C TRP A 238 -6.40 0.15 -12.38
N SER A 239 -5.86 1.16 -11.71
CA SER A 239 -6.34 1.60 -10.40
C SER A 239 -7.78 2.11 -10.46
N PHE A 240 -8.13 2.94 -11.45
CA PHE A 240 -9.52 3.38 -11.63
C PHE A 240 -10.43 2.23 -12.10
N TYR A 241 -9.90 1.33 -12.93
CA TYR A 241 -10.62 0.14 -13.36
C TYR A 241 -11.03 -0.71 -12.15
N ASP A 242 -10.09 -0.94 -11.22
CA ASP A 242 -10.36 -1.64 -9.96
C ASP A 242 -11.37 -0.87 -9.10
N ALA A 243 -11.15 0.42 -8.86
CA ALA A 243 -11.99 1.28 -8.01
C ALA A 243 -13.44 1.47 -8.50
N LEU A 244 -13.69 1.17 -9.79
CA LEU A 244 -15.03 1.18 -10.37
C LEU A 244 -15.64 -0.23 -10.46
N GLY A 245 -14.95 -1.25 -9.92
CA GLY A 245 -15.42 -2.63 -9.86
C GLY A 245 -15.20 -3.43 -11.13
N GLY A 246 -14.24 -3.06 -11.99
CA GLY A 246 -13.95 -3.75 -13.24
C GLY A 246 -13.49 -5.20 -13.09
N TRP A 247 -12.99 -5.57 -11.91
CA TRP A 247 -12.63 -6.95 -11.59
C TRP A 247 -13.82 -7.83 -11.15
N ARG A 248 -15.04 -7.26 -11.06
CA ARG A 248 -16.24 -8.00 -10.65
C ARG A 248 -16.86 -8.77 -11.81
N GLY A 249 -16.94 -10.09 -11.65
CA GLY A 249 -17.54 -10.99 -12.65
C GLY A 249 -16.60 -11.32 -13.80
N SER A 250 -17.14 -12.02 -14.79
CA SER A 250 -16.42 -12.46 -16.00
C SER A 250 -16.30 -11.36 -17.05
N ASP A 251 -17.23 -10.42 -17.07
CA ASP A 251 -17.24 -9.34 -18.06
C ASP A 251 -16.12 -8.34 -17.78
N ARG A 252 -15.43 -7.91 -18.83
CA ARG A 252 -14.39 -6.87 -18.78
C ARG A 252 -14.82 -5.63 -19.57
N PRO A 253 -15.85 -4.89 -19.11
CA PRO A 253 -16.36 -3.73 -19.83
C PRO A 253 -15.36 -2.57 -19.83
N PRO A 254 -15.46 -1.61 -20.77
CA PRO A 254 -14.60 -0.44 -20.79
C PRO A 254 -14.84 0.47 -19.58
N LEU A 255 -13.83 1.26 -19.21
CA LEU A 255 -13.84 2.14 -18.03
C LEU A 255 -15.03 3.11 -17.99
N SER A 256 -15.47 3.62 -19.15
CA SER A 256 -16.63 4.52 -19.26
C SER A 256 -17.94 3.86 -18.79
N VAL A 257 -18.14 2.59 -19.15
CA VAL A 257 -19.30 1.80 -18.74
C VAL A 257 -19.24 1.52 -17.23
N LEU A 258 -18.06 1.18 -16.71
CA LEU A 258 -17.87 0.99 -15.27
C LEU A 258 -18.18 2.26 -14.47
N ALA A 259 -17.69 3.41 -14.94
CA ALA A 259 -17.98 4.70 -14.32
C ALA A 259 -19.49 4.98 -14.31
N ALA A 260 -20.17 4.83 -15.44
CA ALA A 260 -21.61 5.04 -15.53
C ALA A 260 -22.40 4.12 -14.58
N ARG A 261 -22.04 2.82 -14.53
CA ARG A 261 -22.65 1.86 -13.60
C ARG A 261 -22.42 2.24 -12.15
N PHE A 262 -21.17 2.58 -11.78
CA PHE A 262 -20.82 2.96 -10.42
C PHE A 262 -21.62 4.18 -9.94
N PHE A 263 -21.66 5.25 -10.74
CA PHE A 263 -22.39 6.47 -10.37
C PHE A 263 -23.90 6.26 -10.34
N ALA A 264 -24.47 5.50 -11.29
CA ALA A 264 -25.89 5.13 -11.27
C ALA A 264 -26.26 4.29 -10.05
N ASP A 265 -25.39 3.39 -9.61
CA ASP A 265 -25.61 2.58 -8.42
C ASP A 265 -25.49 3.39 -7.14
N TRP A 266 -24.44 4.19 -7.00
CA TRP A 266 -24.22 4.99 -5.80
C TRP A 266 -25.24 6.12 -5.64
N SER A 267 -25.65 6.78 -6.72
CA SER A 267 -26.72 7.78 -6.67
C SER A 267 -28.03 7.17 -6.15
N ARG A 268 -28.43 6.01 -6.65
CA ARG A 268 -29.61 5.28 -6.16
C ARG A 268 -29.46 4.87 -4.69
N ARG A 269 -28.29 4.38 -4.27
CA ARG A 269 -28.02 3.96 -2.88
C ARG A 269 -28.10 5.14 -1.92
N VAL A 270 -27.45 6.25 -2.24
CA VAL A 270 -27.42 7.47 -1.41
C VAL A 270 -28.83 8.04 -1.21
N LEU A 271 -29.68 8.01 -2.23
CA LEU A 271 -31.05 8.49 -2.14
C LEU A 271 -31.98 7.56 -1.35
N ARG A 272 -31.71 6.25 -1.32
CA ARG A 272 -32.60 5.24 -0.71
C ARG A 272 -32.18 4.76 0.66
N SER A 273 -30.92 4.93 1.04
CA SER A 273 -30.36 4.37 2.27
C SER A 273 -29.64 5.45 3.10
N PRO A 274 -30.10 5.75 4.32
CA PRO A 274 -29.40 6.63 5.25
C PRO A 274 -27.97 6.16 5.54
N ALA A 275 -27.74 4.84 5.56
CA ALA A 275 -26.40 4.27 5.74
C ALA A 275 -25.49 4.59 4.55
N ALA A 276 -25.97 4.42 3.32
CA ALA A 276 -25.20 4.78 2.12
C ALA A 276 -24.92 6.29 2.05
N LEU A 277 -25.88 7.13 2.43
CA LEU A 277 -25.67 8.57 2.57
C LEU A 277 -24.60 8.88 3.61
N GLY A 278 -24.65 8.24 4.79
CA GLY A 278 -23.64 8.37 5.83
C GLY A 278 -22.24 8.01 5.35
N LEU A 279 -22.11 6.89 4.62
CA LEU A 279 -20.84 6.41 4.05
C LEU A 279 -20.31 7.31 2.94
N ALA A 280 -21.18 7.85 2.07
CA ALA A 280 -20.78 8.77 1.00
C ALA A 280 -20.59 10.21 1.51
N SER A 281 -21.12 10.56 2.68
CA SER A 281 -21.12 11.93 3.20
C SER A 281 -19.73 12.56 3.27
N PRO A 282 -18.64 11.87 3.66
CA PRO A 282 -17.32 12.51 3.70
C PRO A 282 -16.81 12.91 2.31
N VAL A 283 -17.12 12.10 1.28
CA VAL A 283 -16.79 12.40 -0.12
C VAL A 283 -17.60 13.60 -0.60
N LEU A 284 -18.92 13.60 -0.36
CA LEU A 284 -19.81 14.70 -0.74
C LEU A 284 -19.45 16.02 -0.04
N LEU A 285 -19.16 15.96 1.27
CA LEU A 285 -18.73 17.10 2.06
C LEU A 285 -17.37 17.62 1.61
N SER A 286 -16.47 16.74 1.14
CA SER A 286 -15.18 17.15 0.58
C SER A 286 -15.37 17.94 -0.72
N VAL A 287 -16.24 17.48 -1.62
CA VAL A 287 -16.60 18.21 -2.85
C VAL A 287 -17.22 19.56 -2.51
N ALA A 288 -18.25 19.58 -1.65
CA ALA A 288 -18.93 20.81 -1.26
C ALA A 288 -17.97 21.82 -0.60
N SER A 289 -17.05 21.34 0.25
CA SER A 289 -16.06 22.18 0.92
C SER A 289 -15.02 22.74 -0.06
N LEU A 290 -14.56 21.95 -1.03
CA LEU A 290 -13.63 22.42 -2.07
C LEU A 290 -14.26 23.48 -2.98
N LEU A 291 -15.55 23.32 -3.31
CA LEU A 291 -16.32 24.31 -4.05
C LEU A 291 -16.53 25.59 -3.22
N TYR A 292 -16.87 25.46 -1.93
CA TYR A 292 -17.01 26.60 -1.03
C TYR A 292 -15.69 27.38 -0.89
N MET A 293 -14.56 26.67 -0.79
CA MET A 293 -13.22 27.26 -0.71
C MET A 293 -12.86 28.08 -1.95
N PHE A 294 -13.47 27.82 -3.11
CA PHE A 294 -13.25 28.63 -4.31
C PHE A 294 -13.72 30.08 -4.11
N TRP A 295 -14.87 30.25 -3.46
CA TRP A 295 -15.45 31.55 -3.16
C TRP A 295 -14.83 32.21 -1.92
N ARG A 296 -14.45 31.41 -0.93
CA ARG A 296 -13.90 31.89 0.35
C ARG A 296 -12.69 31.07 0.79
N PRO A 297 -11.52 31.26 0.17
CA PRO A 297 -10.33 30.48 0.50
C PRO A 297 -9.87 30.82 1.94
N PRO A 298 -9.77 29.82 2.83
CA PRO A 298 -9.29 30.05 4.19
C PRO A 298 -7.79 30.39 4.18
N ARG A 299 -7.32 31.11 5.20
CA ARG A 299 -5.89 31.47 5.33
C ARG A 299 -4.93 30.28 5.23
N ARG A 300 -5.37 29.09 5.65
CA ARG A 300 -4.62 27.83 5.58
C ARG A 300 -5.14 26.91 4.47
N TYR A 301 -5.56 27.48 3.34
CA TYR A 301 -6.17 26.74 2.23
C TYR A 301 -5.35 25.51 1.84
N ALA A 302 -4.02 25.59 1.79
CA ALA A 302 -3.17 24.47 1.37
C ALA A 302 -3.37 23.21 2.24
N LEU A 303 -3.49 23.36 3.56
CA LEU A 303 -3.74 22.22 4.45
C LEU A 303 -5.13 21.64 4.22
N TYR A 304 -6.14 22.51 4.18
CA TYR A 304 -7.53 22.08 4.01
C TYR A 304 -7.78 21.50 2.61
N SER A 305 -7.19 22.06 1.56
CA SER A 305 -7.32 21.55 0.20
C SER A 305 -6.67 20.19 0.08
N LEU A 306 -5.45 19.99 0.59
CA LEU A 306 -4.81 18.68 0.57
C LEU A 306 -5.62 17.65 1.36
N PHE A 307 -6.11 18.01 2.56
CA PHE A 307 -6.97 17.14 3.37
C PHE A 307 -8.26 16.76 2.64
N LEU A 308 -8.98 17.72 2.07
CA LEU A 308 -10.26 17.46 1.40
C LEU A 308 -10.08 16.71 0.07
N ILE A 309 -9.04 17.02 -0.71
CA ILE A 309 -8.72 16.29 -1.95
C ILE A 309 -8.31 14.84 -1.62
N SER A 310 -7.45 14.65 -0.62
CA SER A 310 -7.06 13.30 -0.20
C SER A 310 -8.25 12.51 0.33
N PHE A 311 -9.14 13.12 1.12
CA PHE A 311 -10.37 12.45 1.57
C PHE A 311 -11.33 12.15 0.42
N LEU A 312 -11.48 13.04 -0.57
CA LEU A 312 -12.28 12.82 -1.77
C LEU A 312 -11.85 11.54 -2.52
N PHE A 313 -10.56 11.43 -2.83
CA PHE A 313 -10.04 10.28 -3.58
C PHE A 313 -9.96 9.02 -2.72
N CYS A 314 -9.31 9.08 -1.55
CA CYS A 314 -9.19 7.91 -0.68
C CYS A 314 -10.57 7.41 -0.23
N GLY A 315 -11.48 8.33 0.11
CA GLY A 315 -12.87 8.02 0.44
C GLY A 315 -13.60 7.35 -0.72
N PHE A 316 -13.49 7.88 -1.93
CA PHE A 316 -14.04 7.24 -3.14
C PHE A 316 -13.56 5.79 -3.31
N TYR A 317 -12.25 5.55 -3.17
CA TYR A 317 -11.69 4.19 -3.22
C TYR A 317 -12.26 3.29 -2.13
N THR A 318 -12.43 3.80 -0.91
CA THR A 318 -12.98 2.99 0.20
C THR A 318 -14.42 2.55 -0.04
N LEU A 319 -15.24 3.31 -0.78
CA LEU A 319 -16.66 3.01 -1.01
C LEU A 319 -16.90 1.61 -1.61
N GLN A 320 -15.96 1.11 -2.42
CA GLN A 320 -16.06 -0.22 -3.02
C GLN A 320 -15.92 -1.36 -2.00
N TYR A 321 -15.19 -1.13 -0.91
CA TYR A 321 -14.69 -2.15 0.00
C TYR A 321 -15.44 -2.23 1.34
N LEU A 322 -16.46 -1.40 1.54
CA LEU A 322 -17.25 -1.30 2.79
C LEU A 322 -18.21 -2.48 3.03
N ARG A 323 -18.09 -3.59 2.30
CA ARG A 323 -19.02 -4.74 2.38
C ARG A 323 -18.62 -5.77 3.43
N ASP A 324 -17.34 -5.82 3.75
CA ASP A 324 -16.74 -6.84 4.60
C ASP A 324 -15.73 -6.19 5.55
N LEU A 325 -15.74 -6.60 6.82
CA LEU A 325 -14.89 -5.99 7.85
C LEU A 325 -13.39 -6.25 7.59
N PHE A 326 -13.05 -7.44 7.08
CA PHE A 326 -11.67 -7.78 6.74
C PHE A 326 -11.17 -6.93 5.57
N LEU A 327 -11.97 -6.80 4.49
CA LEU A 327 -11.64 -5.91 3.38
C LEU A 327 -11.53 -4.45 3.83
N PHE A 328 -12.42 -4.00 4.70
CA PHE A 328 -12.36 -2.65 5.25
C PHE A 328 -11.05 -2.41 6.02
N LEU A 329 -10.66 -3.33 6.91
CA LEU A 329 -9.43 -3.23 7.71
C LEU A 329 -8.15 -3.23 6.87
N ILE A 330 -8.14 -3.92 5.72
CA ILE A 330 -7.04 -3.85 4.74
C ILE A 330 -7.01 -2.48 4.06
N VAL A 331 -8.18 -1.97 3.68
CA VAL A 331 -8.32 -0.74 2.89
C VAL A 331 -8.11 0.53 3.71
N LEU A 332 -8.11 0.45 5.04
CA LEU A 332 -7.75 1.57 5.93
C LEU A 332 -6.39 2.20 5.59
N ARG A 333 -5.45 1.45 4.98
CA ARG A 333 -4.17 1.99 4.52
C ARG A 333 -4.32 3.13 3.51
N ILE A 334 -5.36 3.10 2.67
CA ILE A 334 -5.63 4.17 1.69
C ILE A 334 -5.96 5.49 2.40
N LEU A 335 -6.45 5.44 3.65
CA LEU A 335 -6.79 6.61 4.45
C LEU A 335 -5.61 7.18 5.25
N MET A 336 -4.38 6.71 5.07
CA MET A 336 -3.22 7.19 5.86
C MET A 336 -2.94 8.69 5.70
N LEU A 337 -2.97 9.22 4.45
CA LEU A 337 -2.76 10.65 4.21
C LEU A 337 -3.87 11.52 4.84
N PRO A 338 -5.17 11.26 4.60
CA PRO A 338 -6.22 12.02 5.28
C PRO A 338 -6.20 11.82 6.80
N ALA A 339 -5.79 10.65 7.32
CA ALA A 339 -5.63 10.44 8.76
C ALA A 339 -4.54 11.36 9.34
N VAL A 340 -3.35 11.41 8.74
CA VAL A 340 -2.26 12.31 9.17
C VAL A 340 -2.70 13.77 9.16
N LEU A 341 -3.26 14.25 8.05
CA LEU A 341 -3.72 15.63 7.92
C LEU A 341 -4.89 15.92 8.87
N GLY A 342 -5.75 14.93 9.11
CA GLY A 342 -6.83 14.95 10.07
C GLY A 342 -6.34 15.14 11.51
N THR A 343 -5.22 14.52 11.91
CA THR A 343 -4.64 14.76 13.25
C THR A 343 -4.21 16.22 13.45
N LEU A 344 -3.68 16.88 12.41
CA LEU A 344 -3.33 18.31 12.46
C LEU A 344 -4.57 19.18 12.64
N ILE A 345 -5.62 18.90 11.89
CA ILE A 345 -6.89 19.64 11.96
C ILE A 345 -7.56 19.41 13.32
N LEU A 346 -7.64 18.16 13.79
CA LEU A 346 -8.20 17.78 15.08
C LEU A 346 -7.43 18.45 16.23
N ALA A 347 -6.10 18.42 16.19
CA ALA A 347 -5.25 19.11 17.17
C ALA A 347 -5.50 20.62 17.18
N HIS A 348 -5.66 21.24 16.02
CA HIS A 348 -5.98 22.66 15.94
C HIS A 348 -7.35 22.96 16.56
N ILE A 349 -8.38 22.17 16.22
CA ILE A 349 -9.75 22.34 16.73
C ILE A 349 -9.78 22.16 18.25
N ALA A 350 -9.20 21.07 18.77
CA ALA A 350 -9.13 20.77 20.21
C ALA A 350 -8.40 21.87 21.00
N SER A 351 -7.56 22.67 20.35
CA SER A 351 -6.80 23.75 20.98
C SER A 351 -7.58 25.06 21.15
N LYS A 352 -8.75 25.19 20.51
CA LYS A 352 -9.59 26.41 20.55
C LYS A 352 -10.14 26.66 21.96
N PRO A 353 -10.16 27.93 22.45
CA PRO A 353 -10.54 28.25 23.84
C PRO A 353 -11.90 27.70 24.26
N ARG A 354 -12.92 27.86 23.41
CA ARG A 354 -14.29 27.39 23.65
C ARG A 354 -14.39 25.88 23.86
N LEU A 355 -13.47 25.11 23.29
CA LEU A 355 -13.47 23.65 23.35
C LEU A 355 -12.58 23.08 24.45
N ARG A 356 -11.79 23.92 25.14
CA ARG A 356 -10.93 23.48 26.25
C ARG A 356 -11.72 22.99 27.45
N ALA A 357 -12.93 23.51 27.66
CA ALA A 357 -13.83 23.08 28.74
C ALA A 357 -14.14 21.57 28.67
N TYR A 358 -14.19 21.01 27.46
CA TYR A 358 -14.52 19.60 27.21
C TYR A 358 -13.30 18.65 27.26
N ARG A 359 -12.10 19.14 27.61
CA ARG A 359 -10.87 18.31 27.68
C ARG A 359 -10.64 17.43 26.45
N LEU A 360 -11.00 17.93 25.25
CA LEU A 360 -10.91 17.18 23.99
C LEU A 360 -9.49 16.71 23.69
N ARG A 361 -8.49 17.45 24.19
CA ARG A 361 -7.08 17.10 24.04
C ARG A 361 -6.79 15.77 24.73
N GLU A 362 -7.14 15.66 26.00
CA GLU A 362 -6.93 14.45 26.80
C GLU A 362 -7.81 13.30 26.30
N ALA A 363 -9.09 13.59 25.99
CA ALA A 363 -10.03 12.59 25.48
C ALA A 363 -9.58 11.97 24.15
N SER A 364 -9.07 12.78 23.21
CA SER A 364 -8.56 12.28 21.92
C SER A 364 -7.31 11.40 22.06
N LEU A 365 -6.42 11.71 23.01
CA LEU A 365 -5.25 10.86 23.28
C LEU A 365 -5.65 9.53 23.90
N ILE A 366 -6.56 9.55 24.88
CA ILE A 366 -7.08 8.33 25.49
C ILE A 366 -7.78 7.48 24.42
N LEU A 367 -8.61 8.09 23.57
CA LEU A 367 -9.28 7.39 22.48
C LEU A 367 -8.28 6.74 21.53
N PHE A 368 -7.26 7.47 21.07
CA PHE A 368 -6.25 6.90 20.16
C PHE A 368 -5.45 5.77 20.80
N LEU A 369 -5.12 5.89 22.09
CA LEU A 369 -4.47 4.82 22.84
C LEU A 369 -5.36 3.57 22.95
N LEU A 370 -6.65 3.75 23.26
CA LEU A 370 -7.62 2.65 23.32
C LEU A 370 -7.83 1.99 21.96
N LEU A 371 -7.91 2.79 20.89
CA LEU A 371 -8.02 2.29 19.53
C LEU A 371 -6.76 1.53 19.10
N LEU A 372 -5.58 1.96 19.51
CA LEU A 372 -4.33 1.25 19.21
C LEU A 372 -4.27 -0.07 19.97
N ALA A 373 -4.62 -0.05 21.26
CA ALA A 373 -4.68 -1.24 22.10
C ALA A 373 -5.71 -2.27 21.57
N SER A 374 -6.83 -1.83 20.98
CA SER A 374 -7.81 -2.74 20.38
C SER A 374 -7.44 -3.21 18.97
N ALA A 375 -6.74 -2.38 18.18
CA ALA A 375 -6.31 -2.72 16.84
C ALA A 375 -5.26 -3.83 16.83
N ILE A 376 -4.29 -3.81 17.76
CA ILE A 376 -3.20 -4.80 17.76
C ILE A 376 -3.73 -6.25 17.79
N PRO A 377 -4.61 -6.65 18.75
CA PRO A 377 -5.18 -8.00 18.75
C PRO A 377 -6.02 -8.32 17.50
N ALA A 378 -6.67 -7.33 16.90
CA ALA A 378 -7.46 -7.54 15.69
C ALA A 378 -6.55 -7.94 14.50
N TYR A 379 -5.42 -7.23 14.32
CA TYR A 379 -4.46 -7.53 13.26
C TYR A 379 -3.56 -8.74 13.57
N GLN A 380 -3.32 -9.06 14.85
CA GLN A 380 -2.60 -10.27 15.24
C GLN A 380 -3.24 -11.54 14.67
N ARG A 381 -4.58 -11.58 14.62
CA ARG A 381 -5.34 -12.72 14.07
C ARG A 381 -5.06 -12.96 12.60
N TYR A 382 -4.77 -11.93 11.81
CA TYR A 382 -4.50 -12.07 10.39
C TYR A 382 -3.15 -12.71 10.06
N GLN A 383 -2.23 -12.78 11.03
CA GLN A 383 -0.97 -13.49 10.85
C GLN A 383 -1.17 -14.98 10.56
N CYS A 384 -2.30 -15.58 10.95
CA CYS A 384 -2.56 -17.00 10.71
C CYS A 384 -2.48 -17.35 9.22
N TYR A 385 -3.00 -16.50 8.33
CA TYR A 385 -2.97 -16.75 6.88
C TYR A 385 -1.54 -16.83 6.35
N THR A 386 -0.67 -15.90 6.76
CA THR A 386 0.76 -15.94 6.39
C THR A 386 1.46 -17.15 7.00
N ILE A 387 1.15 -17.49 8.25
CA ILE A 387 1.74 -18.66 8.94
C ILE A 387 1.37 -19.95 8.22
N TYR A 388 0.10 -20.11 7.80
CA TYR A 388 -0.33 -21.29 7.04
C TYR A 388 0.34 -21.36 5.67
N ALA A 389 0.49 -20.23 4.97
CA ALA A 389 1.26 -20.18 3.73
C ALA A 389 2.74 -20.55 3.95
N PHE A 390 3.35 -20.12 5.05
CA PHE A 390 4.71 -20.51 5.41
C PHE A 390 4.83 -21.99 5.74
N GLN A 391 3.83 -22.55 6.43
CA GLN A 391 3.76 -23.97 6.71
C GLN A 391 3.64 -24.77 5.41
N ALA A 392 2.72 -24.40 4.51
CA ALA A 392 2.56 -25.05 3.21
C ALA A 392 3.87 -25.02 2.39
N ALA A 393 4.59 -23.90 2.42
CA ALA A 393 5.92 -23.81 1.80
C ALA A 393 6.93 -24.77 2.45
N ASP A 394 7.00 -24.80 3.78
CA ASP A 394 7.94 -25.65 4.52
C ASP A 394 7.63 -27.15 4.33
N ASP A 395 6.35 -27.52 4.22
CA ASP A 395 5.89 -28.88 3.94
C ASP A 395 6.16 -29.27 2.47
N ALA A 396 5.92 -28.36 1.52
CA ALA A 396 6.19 -28.57 0.09
C ALA A 396 7.66 -28.89 -0.19
N MET A 397 8.59 -28.27 0.56
CA MET A 397 10.02 -28.49 0.40
C MET A 397 10.50 -29.88 0.84
N ARG A 398 9.70 -30.66 1.58
CA ARG A 398 10.02 -32.06 1.88
C ARG A 398 9.99 -32.96 0.65
N TYR A 399 9.21 -32.57 -0.36
CA TYR A 399 9.01 -33.32 -1.61
C TYR A 399 9.81 -32.74 -2.78
N TYR A 400 10.53 -31.64 -2.57
CA TYR A 400 11.30 -30.99 -3.62
C TYR A 400 12.71 -31.59 -3.73
N HIS A 401 13.01 -32.18 -4.88
CA HIS A 401 14.30 -32.82 -5.18
C HIS A 401 15.06 -32.17 -6.34
N GLY A 402 14.69 -30.93 -6.71
CA GLY A 402 15.21 -30.21 -7.89
C GLY A 402 14.15 -30.05 -8.98
N GLY A 403 14.45 -29.27 -10.02
CA GLY A 403 13.49 -28.87 -11.05
C GLY A 403 12.75 -27.57 -10.68
N ARG A 404 11.63 -27.28 -11.34
CA ARG A 404 10.86 -26.05 -11.10
C ARG A 404 9.64 -26.29 -10.23
N ILE A 405 9.38 -25.32 -9.37
CA ILE A 405 8.19 -25.21 -8.52
C ILE A 405 7.24 -24.21 -9.17
N VAL A 406 6.01 -24.63 -9.43
CA VAL A 406 4.93 -23.72 -9.85
C VAL A 406 4.09 -23.34 -8.63
N CYS A 407 3.97 -22.03 -8.38
CA CYS A 407 3.11 -21.47 -7.35
C CYS A 407 2.69 -20.06 -7.76
N ASP A 408 1.45 -19.66 -7.44
CA ASP A 408 0.95 -18.30 -7.70
C ASP A 408 0.87 -17.44 -6.44
N LEU A 409 1.10 -18.01 -5.25
CA LEU A 409 0.92 -17.34 -3.98
C LEU A 409 2.25 -16.69 -3.51
N PRO A 410 2.36 -15.34 -3.54
CA PRO A 410 3.64 -14.66 -3.27
C PRO A 410 4.21 -14.97 -1.88
N THR A 411 3.35 -15.20 -0.90
CA THR A 411 3.75 -15.55 0.48
C THR A 411 4.47 -16.91 0.55
N VAL A 412 4.01 -17.91 -0.21
CA VAL A 412 4.67 -19.22 -0.32
C VAL A 412 5.99 -19.08 -1.05
N ILE A 413 5.98 -18.35 -2.17
CA ILE A 413 7.17 -18.08 -3.00
C ILE A 413 8.25 -17.38 -2.18
N TYR A 414 7.87 -16.37 -1.39
CA TYR A 414 8.76 -15.70 -0.44
C TYR A 414 9.41 -16.69 0.50
N ARG A 415 8.61 -17.56 1.14
CA ARG A 415 9.13 -18.51 2.13
C ARG A 415 10.10 -19.50 1.51
N ILE A 416 9.79 -20.01 0.31
CA ILE A 416 10.64 -20.92 -0.44
C ILE A 416 11.97 -20.24 -0.81
N ALA A 417 11.93 -19.00 -1.31
CA ALA A 417 13.14 -18.26 -1.66
C ALA A 417 13.99 -17.88 -0.43
N ASP A 418 13.35 -17.38 0.64
CA ASP A 418 14.02 -16.79 1.79
C ASP A 418 14.55 -17.84 2.78
N ARG A 419 13.76 -18.86 3.11
CA ARG A 419 14.16 -19.91 4.06
C ARG A 419 14.91 -21.05 3.40
N TRP A 420 14.48 -21.46 2.20
CA TRP A 420 15.01 -22.66 1.53
C TRP A 420 16.00 -22.34 0.42
N GLY A 421 16.19 -21.07 0.08
CA GLY A 421 17.24 -20.63 -0.85
C GLY A 421 17.02 -21.06 -2.29
N VAL A 422 15.78 -21.43 -2.67
CA VAL A 422 15.47 -21.81 -4.05
C VAL A 422 15.66 -20.60 -4.97
N PRO A 423 16.45 -20.73 -6.05
CA PRO A 423 16.75 -19.61 -6.93
C PRO A 423 15.52 -19.20 -7.76
N VAL A 424 15.48 -17.93 -8.17
CA VAL A 424 14.38 -17.38 -9.00
C VAL A 424 14.18 -18.12 -10.32
N THR A 425 15.19 -18.82 -10.83
CA THR A 425 15.11 -19.61 -12.07
C THR A 425 14.25 -20.86 -11.94
N ASP A 426 14.06 -21.31 -10.70
CA ASP A 426 13.39 -22.55 -10.35
C ASP A 426 11.97 -22.29 -9.83
N LEU A 427 11.56 -21.01 -9.80
CA LEU A 427 10.23 -20.55 -9.40
C LEU A 427 9.46 -20.13 -10.66
N LEU A 428 8.25 -20.66 -10.81
CA LEU A 428 7.37 -20.41 -11.94
C LEU A 428 5.94 -20.17 -11.43
N SER A 429 5.11 -19.59 -12.28
CA SER A 429 3.70 -19.31 -12.01
C SER A 429 2.83 -19.88 -13.13
N ASN A 430 1.57 -20.16 -12.78
CA ASN A 430 0.55 -20.60 -13.74
C ASN A 430 0.25 -19.50 -14.77
N HIS A 431 0.63 -18.25 -14.55
CA HIS A 431 0.55 -17.19 -15.56
C HIS A 431 1.28 -17.54 -16.87
N TYR A 432 2.32 -18.39 -16.80
CA TYR A 432 3.13 -18.79 -17.95
C TYR A 432 2.74 -20.14 -18.56
N ASN A 433 1.59 -20.71 -18.16
CA ASN A 433 1.11 -21.97 -18.70
C ASN A 433 0.35 -21.73 -20.04
N PRO A 434 0.23 -22.75 -20.90
CA PRO A 434 -0.48 -22.62 -22.18
C PRO A 434 -1.98 -22.30 -22.04
N PHE A 435 -2.58 -22.68 -20.91
CA PHE A 435 -3.99 -22.43 -20.61
C PHE A 435 -4.29 -20.93 -20.57
N TYR A 436 -3.39 -20.13 -19.99
CA TYR A 436 -3.50 -18.67 -19.95
C TYR A 436 -3.51 -18.04 -21.35
N TYR A 437 -2.80 -18.63 -22.31
CA TYR A 437 -2.72 -18.17 -23.70
C TYR A 437 -3.78 -18.79 -24.62
N GLY A 438 -4.79 -19.46 -24.06
CA GLY A 438 -5.95 -19.97 -24.79
C GLY A 438 -5.83 -21.41 -25.27
N ASN A 439 -4.70 -22.08 -25.07
CA ASN A 439 -4.58 -23.51 -25.38
C ASN A 439 -4.99 -24.34 -24.15
N ARG A 440 -6.21 -24.87 -24.20
CA ARG A 440 -6.87 -25.57 -23.08
C ARG A 440 -6.81 -27.10 -23.19
N THR A 441 -5.80 -27.64 -23.88
CA THR A 441 -5.61 -29.10 -24.03
C THR A 441 -4.71 -29.66 -22.92
N ALA A 442 -4.97 -30.89 -22.47
CA ALA A 442 -4.13 -31.55 -21.48
C ALA A 442 -2.72 -31.82 -22.03
N GLU A 443 -2.60 -32.17 -23.32
CA GLU A 443 -1.31 -32.41 -23.98
C GLU A 443 -0.39 -31.19 -23.91
N ALA A 444 -0.93 -29.99 -24.18
CA ALA A 444 -0.13 -28.76 -24.10
C ALA A 444 0.36 -28.50 -22.68
N LEU A 445 -0.46 -28.79 -21.67
CA LEU A 445 -0.04 -28.71 -20.27
C LEU A 445 1.07 -29.72 -19.97
N VAL A 446 0.92 -30.99 -20.33
CA VAL A 446 1.96 -32.02 -20.15
C VAL A 446 3.28 -31.61 -20.81
N ASP A 447 3.22 -31.12 -22.05
CA ASP A 447 4.40 -30.63 -22.76
C ASP A 447 5.04 -29.43 -22.05
N TRP A 448 4.23 -28.55 -21.45
CA TRP A 448 4.73 -27.46 -20.62
C TRP A 448 5.40 -27.95 -19.34
N PHE A 449 4.81 -28.91 -18.62
CA PHE A 449 5.42 -29.55 -17.45
C PHE A 449 6.78 -30.18 -17.81
N ARG A 450 6.85 -30.90 -18.92
CA ARG A 450 8.08 -31.51 -19.44
C ARG A 450 9.11 -30.45 -19.84
N ALA A 451 8.73 -29.49 -20.69
CA ALA A 451 9.64 -28.48 -21.24
C ALA A 451 10.19 -27.51 -20.17
N LYS A 452 9.43 -27.27 -19.10
CA LYS A 452 9.87 -26.43 -17.98
C LYS A 452 10.47 -27.22 -16.83
N ASN A 453 10.59 -28.55 -16.94
CA ASN A 453 11.10 -29.44 -15.89
C ASN A 453 10.39 -29.20 -14.55
N ILE A 454 9.05 -29.19 -14.57
CA ILE A 454 8.23 -28.93 -13.38
C ILE A 454 8.13 -30.21 -12.57
N THR A 455 8.52 -30.13 -11.30
CA THR A 455 8.56 -31.28 -10.37
C THR A 455 7.61 -31.11 -9.21
N LEU A 456 7.22 -29.87 -8.89
CA LEU A 456 6.31 -29.55 -7.81
C LEU A 456 5.30 -28.49 -8.26
N TRP A 457 4.03 -28.72 -7.97
CA TRP A 457 2.94 -27.78 -8.22
C TRP A 457 2.19 -27.49 -6.94
N ILE A 458 2.22 -26.24 -6.50
CA ILE A 458 1.52 -25.77 -5.30
C ILE A 458 0.26 -25.05 -5.74
N TYR A 459 -0.87 -25.71 -5.56
CA TYR A 459 -2.19 -25.25 -5.95
C TYR A 459 -2.84 -24.42 -4.83
N THR A 460 -3.49 -23.32 -5.20
CA THR A 460 -4.15 -22.40 -4.24
C THR A 460 -5.56 -21.96 -4.67
N GLY A 461 -6.20 -22.68 -5.59
CA GLY A 461 -7.56 -22.39 -6.06
C GLY A 461 -7.76 -21.02 -6.72
N TRP A 462 -6.68 -20.36 -7.15
CA TRP A 462 -6.72 -19.00 -7.69
C TRP A 462 -6.76 -19.01 -9.23
N GLN A 463 -7.48 -18.05 -9.82
CA GLN A 463 -7.66 -17.92 -11.29
C GLN A 463 -8.10 -19.23 -11.97
N TYR A 464 -7.37 -19.67 -13.01
CA TYR A 464 -7.68 -20.84 -13.83
C TYR A 464 -7.16 -22.14 -13.23
N THR A 465 -6.48 -22.11 -12.09
CA THR A 465 -5.93 -23.32 -11.47
C THR A 465 -6.98 -24.40 -11.18
N PRO A 466 -8.24 -24.10 -10.79
CA PRO A 466 -9.26 -25.14 -10.64
C PRO A 466 -9.64 -25.80 -11.97
N GLU A 467 -9.70 -25.03 -13.06
CA GLU A 467 -9.97 -25.58 -14.40
C GLU A 467 -8.83 -26.47 -14.88
N ILE A 468 -7.57 -26.06 -14.62
CA ILE A 468 -6.37 -26.83 -14.97
C ILE A 468 -6.34 -28.13 -14.18
N LEU A 469 -6.57 -28.07 -12.87
CA LEU A 469 -6.56 -29.27 -12.03
C LEU A 469 -7.62 -30.26 -12.49
N ARG A 470 -8.86 -29.79 -12.71
CA ARG A 470 -9.95 -30.64 -13.21
C ARG A 470 -9.60 -31.30 -14.54
N LEU A 471 -9.06 -30.55 -15.49
CA LEU A 471 -8.65 -31.08 -16.80
C LEU A 471 -7.57 -32.15 -16.66
N LEU A 472 -6.56 -31.92 -15.82
CA LEU A 472 -5.48 -32.89 -15.60
C LEU A 472 -5.96 -34.14 -14.84
N GLU A 473 -6.88 -34.00 -13.90
CA GLU A 473 -7.50 -35.13 -13.20
C GLU A 473 -8.37 -35.98 -14.13
N GLU A 474 -9.09 -35.35 -15.07
CA GLU A 474 -9.94 -36.04 -16.05
C GLU A 474 -9.12 -36.75 -17.15
N GLU A 475 -8.12 -36.08 -17.72
CA GLU A 475 -7.42 -36.56 -18.92
C GLU A 475 -6.03 -37.16 -18.65
N ARG A 476 -5.39 -36.84 -17.52
CA ARG A 476 -4.05 -37.32 -17.11
C ARG A 476 -3.98 -37.58 -15.59
N PRO A 477 -4.83 -38.45 -15.04
CA PRO A 477 -5.00 -38.63 -13.58
C PRO A 477 -3.74 -39.06 -12.82
N SER A 478 -2.76 -39.66 -13.51
CA SER A 478 -1.50 -40.12 -12.92
C SER A 478 -0.41 -39.06 -12.88
N LEU A 479 -0.62 -37.88 -13.48
CA LEU A 479 0.40 -36.83 -13.62
C LEU A 479 0.70 -36.13 -12.29
N LEU A 480 -0.32 -35.84 -11.49
CA LEU A 480 -0.21 -35.06 -10.27
C LEU A 480 -0.52 -35.94 -9.07
N ILE A 481 0.46 -36.12 -8.19
CA ILE A 481 0.31 -36.91 -6.97
C ILE A 481 0.14 -35.94 -5.81
N LEU A 482 -1.05 -35.88 -5.24
CA LEU A 482 -1.30 -35.09 -4.04
C LEU A 482 -0.49 -35.66 -2.88
N ARG A 483 0.44 -34.88 -2.34
CA ARG A 483 1.27 -35.27 -1.20
C ARG A 483 0.70 -34.78 0.12
N GLU A 484 0.24 -33.53 0.14
CA GLU A 484 -0.17 -32.87 1.38
C GLU A 484 -1.12 -31.69 1.08
N SER A 485 -1.92 -31.31 2.08
CA SER A 485 -2.78 -30.13 2.00
C SER A 485 -2.76 -29.34 3.31
N VAL A 486 -2.62 -28.03 3.20
CA VAL A 486 -2.53 -27.11 4.34
C VAL A 486 -3.43 -25.91 4.06
N TYR A 487 -4.57 -25.80 4.74
CA TYR A 487 -5.51 -24.65 4.62
C TYR A 487 -5.80 -24.23 3.16
N ASP A 488 -6.41 -25.13 2.39
CA ASP A 488 -6.77 -24.95 0.97
C ASP A 488 -5.58 -24.77 0.00
N ILE A 489 -4.33 -24.93 0.48
CA ILE A 489 -3.14 -25.03 -0.35
C ILE A 489 -2.80 -26.50 -0.54
N TRP A 490 -2.79 -26.98 -1.78
CA TRP A 490 -2.54 -28.39 -2.11
C TRP A 490 -1.16 -28.53 -2.75
N ILE A 491 -0.40 -29.52 -2.29
CA ILE A 491 0.98 -29.76 -2.72
C ILE A 491 0.97 -31.02 -3.59
N PHE A 492 1.23 -30.82 -4.88
CA PHE A 492 1.33 -31.91 -5.86
C PHE A 492 2.77 -32.14 -6.26
N GLU A 493 3.21 -33.40 -6.17
CA GLU A 493 4.42 -33.86 -6.84
C GLU A 493 4.07 -34.28 -8.28
N VAL A 494 4.90 -33.88 -9.23
CA VAL A 494 4.71 -34.25 -10.63
C VAL A 494 5.32 -35.62 -10.89
N ASN A 495 4.48 -36.56 -11.32
CA ASN A 495 4.90 -37.90 -11.68
C ASN A 495 5.71 -37.87 -12.99
N THR A 496 7.03 -37.92 -12.86
CA THR A 496 7.94 -37.87 -14.00
C THR A 496 7.78 -39.04 -14.96
N THR A 497 7.32 -40.22 -14.51
CA THR A 497 7.06 -41.32 -15.44
C THR A 497 5.82 -41.07 -16.29
N ALA A 498 4.79 -40.44 -15.71
CA ALA A 498 3.57 -40.08 -16.43
C ALA A 498 3.79 -38.98 -17.48
N LEU A 499 4.86 -38.16 -17.34
CA LEU A 499 5.23 -37.16 -18.35
C LEU A 499 5.67 -37.77 -19.68
N TRP A 500 6.02 -39.06 -19.74
CA TRP A 500 6.56 -39.70 -20.95
C TRP A 500 5.67 -40.81 -21.50
N VAL A 501 4.53 -41.08 -20.86
CA VAL A 501 3.50 -41.99 -21.37
C VAL A 501 2.62 -41.20 -22.35
N SER A 502 2.65 -41.61 -23.62
CA SER A 502 1.90 -41.00 -24.72
C SER A 502 0.40 -41.15 -24.56
#